data_AF-A0A0A8VGP5-F1
#
_entry.id   AF-A0A0A8VGP5-F1
#
_cell.length_a   1.000
_cell.length_b   1.000
_cell.length_c   1.000
_cell.angle_alpha   90.00
_cell.angle_beta   90.00
_cell.angle_gamma   90.00
#
_symmetry.space_group_name_H-M   'P 1'
#
loop_
_entity.id
_entity.type
_entity.pdbx_description
1 polymer ?
#
loop_
_entity_poly.entity_id
_entity_poly.type
_entity_poly.pdbx_seq_one_letter_code
_entity_poly.pdbx_strand_id
1 'polypeptide(L)' 'MSVEHAPPELQLAVDLIYLLECNEIAPETALAALEIVKRDYQQKLIHRRQE' A
#
# COMPACT_ATOMS: atom_id res chain seq x y z
N MET A 1 21.20 -10.64 -5.26
CA MET A 1 19.91 -11.25 -5.63
C MET A 1 18.94 -10.10 -5.87
N SER A 2 18.79 -9.70 -7.12
CA SER A 2 18.13 -8.46 -7.53
C SER A 2 16.61 -8.55 -7.39
N VAL A 3 16.04 -7.66 -6.57
CA VAL A 3 14.59 -7.39 -6.48
C VAL A 3 14.06 -6.60 -7.69
N GLU A 4 14.93 -6.32 -8.66
CA GLU A 4 14.70 -5.47 -9.84
C GLU A 4 13.68 -6.06 -10.84
N HIS A 5 13.21 -7.29 -10.63
CA HIS A 5 12.16 -7.95 -11.43
C HIS A 5 10.90 -8.30 -10.63
N ALA A 6 10.75 -7.77 -9.41
CA ALA A 6 9.54 -7.97 -8.62
C ALA A 6 8.32 -7.33 -9.32
N PRO A 7 7.12 -7.91 -9.17
CA PRO A 7 5.89 -7.24 -9.57
C PRO A 7 5.80 -5.84 -8.93
N PRO A 8 5.28 -4.83 -9.64
CA PRO A 8 5.22 -3.45 -9.13
C PRO A 8 4.49 -3.34 -7.79
N GLU A 9 3.48 -4.19 -7.54
CA GLU A 9 2.78 -4.28 -6.26
C GLU A 9 3.67 -4.77 -5.12
N LEU A 10 4.62 -5.67 -5.38
CA LEU A 10 5.52 -6.21 -4.38
C LEU A 10 6.61 -5.19 -4.02
N GLN A 11 7.14 -4.50 -5.03
CA GLN A 11 8.10 -3.41 -4.81
C GLN A 11 7.48 -2.29 -3.97
N LEU A 12 6.27 -1.85 -4.33
CA LEU A 12 5.55 -0.83 -3.58
C LEU A 12 5.26 -1.26 -2.14
N ALA A 13 4.92 -2.54 -1.91
CA ALA A 13 4.71 -3.06 -0.56
C ALA A 13 5.99 -2.96 0.29
N VAL A 14 7.15 -3.28 -0.28
CA VAL A 14 8.44 -3.15 0.42
C VAL A 14 8.75 -1.70 0.77
N ASP A 15 8.56 -0.77 -0.18
CA ASP A 15 8.77 0.66 0.06
C ASP A 15 7.83 1.21 1.15
N LEU A 16 6.57 0.78 1.16
CA LEU A 16 5.60 1.17 2.18
C LEU A 16 5.96 0.62 3.56
N ILE A 17 6.38 -0.64 3.66
CA ILE A 17 6.83 -1.24 4.93
C ILE A 17 8.03 -0.45 5.47
N TYR A 18 9.03 -0.20 4.63
CA TYR A 18 10.20 0.59 5.02
C TYR A 18 9.81 1.98 5.54
N LEU A 19 8.89 2.68 4.86
CA LEU A 19 8.40 3.98 5.30
C LEU A 19 7.71 3.90 6.66
N LEU A 20 6.86 2.90 6.88
CA LEU A 20 6.14 2.73 8.14
C LEU A 20 7.10 2.41 9.31
N GLU A 21 8.09 1.55 9.07
CA GLU A 21 9.12 1.22 10.05
C GLU A 21 10.00 2.44 10.37
N CYS A 22 10.42 3.22 9.37
CA CYS A 22 11.19 4.44 9.57
C CYS A 22 10.45 5.51 10.37
N ASN A 23 9.12 5.50 10.37
CA ASN A 23 8.28 6.39 11.17
C ASN A 23 7.82 5.77 12.49
N GLU A 24 8.37 4.61 12.88
CA GLU A 24 8.05 3.90 14.12
C GLU A 24 6.55 3.62 14.29
N ILE A 25 5.84 3.41 13.18
CA ILE A 25 4.39 3.19 13.20
C ILE A 25 4.10 1.78 13.70
N ALA A 26 3.28 1.68 14.75
CA ALA A 26 2.84 0.40 15.27
C ALA A 26 2.13 -0.43 14.17
N PRO A 27 2.41 -1.76 14.05
CA PRO A 27 1.84 -2.59 13.00
C PRO A 27 0.30 -2.56 12.95
N GLU A 28 -0.35 -2.52 14.11
CA GLU A 28 -1.80 -2.39 14.25
C GLU A 28 -2.34 -1.07 13.67
N THR A 29 -1.63 0.04 13.87
CA THR A 29 -1.98 1.34 13.28
C THR A 29 -1.73 1.34 11.76
N ALA A 30 -0.61 0.76 11.32
CA ALA A 30 -0.30 0.60 9.91
C ALA A 30 -1.37 -0.21 9.16
N LEU A 31 -1.79 -1.35 9.72
CA LEU A 31 -2.85 -2.18 9.15
C LEU A 31 -4.19 -1.45 9.06
N ALA A 32 -4.58 -0.72 10.10
CA ALA A 32 -5.79 0.10 10.08
C ALA A 32 -5.74 1.19 8.99
N ALA A 33 -4.59 1.87 8.84
CA ALA A 33 -4.38 2.87 7.80
C ALA A 33 -4.41 2.25 6.39
N LEU A 34 -3.78 1.10 6.18
CA LEU A 34 -3.77 0.38 4.90
C LEU A 34 -5.18 -0.06 4.48
N GLU A 35 -6.05 -0.47 5.42
CA GLU A 35 -7.45 -0.79 5.12
C GLU A 35 -8.24 0.45 4.67
N ILE A 36 -7.98 1.62 5.25
CA ILE A 36 -8.58 2.89 4.79
C ILE A 36 -8.12 3.22 3.37
N VAL A 37 -6.81 3.15 3.11
CA VAL A 37 -6.23 3.40 1.77
C VAL A 37 -6.81 2.43 0.75
N LYS A 38 -6.85 1.14 1.06
CA LYS A 38 -7.43 0.11 0.19
C LYS A 38 -8.88 0.44 -0.17
N ARG A 39 -9.71 0.84 0.82
CA ARG A 39 -11.11 1.22 0.58
C ARG A 39 -11.21 2.45 -0.34
N ASP A 40 -10.37 3.45 -0.15
CA ASP A 40 -10.32 4.65 -1.02
C ASP A 40 -10.00 4.27 -2.48
N TYR A 41 -8.98 3.45 -2.71
CA TYR A 41 -8.64 2.97 -4.04
C TYR A 41 -9.73 2.09 -4.66
N GLN A 42 -10.41 1.25 -3.86
CA GLN A 42 -11.57 0.49 -4.33
C GLN A 42 -12.70 1.43 -4.80
N GLN A 43 -13.00 2.49 -4.04
CA GLN A 43 -13.99 3.50 -4.46
C GLN A 43 -13.57 4.20 -5.74
N LYS A 44 -12.29 4.59 -5.88
CA LYS A 44 -11.76 5.19 -7.11
C LYS A 44 -11.89 4.25 -8.32
N LEU A 45 -11.67 2.94 -8.14
CA LEU A 45 -11.86 1.96 -9.21
C LEU A 45 -13.33 1.80 -9.63
N ILE A 46 -14.25 1.87 -8.66
CA ILE A 46 -15.70 1.87 -8.93
C ILE A 46 -16.08 3.14 -9.67
N HIS A 47 -15.62 4.31 -9.21
CA HIS A 47 -15.94 5.60 -9.80
C HIS A 47 -15.36 5.75 -11.22
N ARG A 48 -14.14 5.25 -11.46
CA ARG A 48 -13.53 5.22 -12.81
C ARG A 48 -14.31 4.37 -13.82
N ARG A 49 -15.23 3.51 -13.37
CA ARG A 49 -16.11 2.74 -14.26
C ARG A 49 -17.40 3.50 -14.61
N GLN A 50 -17.66 4.65 -13.98
CA GLN A 50 -18.86 5.46 -14.16
C GLN A 50 -18.61 6.77 -14.91
N GLU A 51 -17.37 7.04 -15.31
CA GLU A 51 -16.96 8.09 -16.27
C GLU A 51 -16.68 7.47 -17.64
#